data_AF-A0A849FF56-F1
#
_entry.id   AF-A0A849FF56-F1
#
_cell.length_a   1.000
_cell.length_b   1.000
_cell.length_c   1.000
_cell.angle_alpha   90.00
_cell.angle_beta   90.00
_cell.angle_gamma   90.00
#
_symmetry.space_group_name_H-M   'P 1'
#
loop_
_entity.id
_entity.type
_entity.pdbx_description
1 polymer ?
#
loop_
_entity_poly.entity_id
_entity_poly.type
_entity_poly.pdbx_seq_one_letter_code
_entity_poly.pdbx_strand_id
1 'polypeptide(L)' 'MSARVHMVCGLPGAGKTTYSETLRRDLGAVRFSIDEWNGRLFFPDRHPTSDFNWFYERVQRSCAQ' A
#
# COMPACT_ATOMS: atom_id res chain seq x y z
N MET A 1 -10.65 23.15 -14.46
CA MET A 1 -9.53 22.67 -13.62
C MET A 1 -9.28 21.21 -13.96
N SER A 2 -8.01 20.78 -14.05
CA SER A 2 -7.63 19.38 -14.28
C SER A 2 -6.91 18.84 -13.04
N ALA A 3 -7.29 17.65 -12.58
CA ALA A 3 -6.62 16.95 -11.50
C ALA A 3 -5.59 15.97 -12.08
N ARG A 4 -4.43 15.84 -11.43
CA ARG A 4 -3.35 14.94 -11.83
C ARG A 4 -3.19 13.81 -10.83
N VAL A 5 -3.12 12.57 -11.33
CA VAL A 5 -2.83 11.38 -10.54
C VAL A 5 -1.45 10.87 -10.92
N HIS A 6 -0.61 10.61 -9.93
CA HIS A 6 0.70 9.98 -10.10
C HIS A 6 0.62 8.55 -9.58
N MET A 7 0.78 7.57 -10.47
CA MET A 7 0.83 6.16 -10.10
C MET A 7 2.28 5.71 -9.99
N VAL A 8 2.67 5.19 -8.82
CA VAL A 8 4.05 4.74 -8.54
C VAL A 8 4.05 3.22 -8.36
N CYS A 9 4.75 2.50 -9.25
CA CYS A 9 4.77 1.04 -9.31
C CYS A 9 6.20 0.49 -9.24
N GLY A 10 6.34 -0.79 -8.89
CA GLY A 10 7.64 -1.46 -8.76
C GLY A 10 7.67 -2.51 -7.65
N LEU A 11 8.76 -3.29 -7.59
CA LEU A 11 8.91 -4.40 -6.65
C LEU A 11 8.96 -3.95 -5.17
N PRO A 12 8.65 -4.85 -4.21
CA PRO A 12 8.96 -4.62 -2.79
C PRO A 12 10.42 -4.22 -2.62
N GLY A 13 10.70 -3.21 -1.79
CA GLY A 13 12.06 -2.70 -1.58
C GLY A 13 12.59 -1.72 -2.65
N ALA A 14 11.88 -1.49 -3.77
CA ALA A 14 12.33 -0.58 -4.83
C ALA A 14 12.28 0.93 -4.49
N GLY A 15 12.03 1.31 -3.24
CA GLY A 15 12.01 2.73 -2.82
C GLY A 15 10.73 3.52 -3.13
N LYS A 16 9.65 2.87 -3.58
CA LYS A 16 8.37 3.52 -3.96
C LYS A 16 7.81 4.45 -2.87
N THR A 17 7.81 3.98 -1.62
CA THR A 17 7.27 4.74 -0.48
C THR A 17 8.08 6.00 -0.23
N THR A 18 9.41 5.88 -0.26
CA THR A 18 10.33 7.01 -0.11
C THR A 18 10.11 8.04 -1.21
N TYR A 19 10.09 7.61 -2.47
CA TYR A 19 9.86 8.50 -3.60
C TYR A 19 8.48 9.18 -3.53
N SER A 20 7.42 8.42 -3.23
CA SER A 20 6.06 8.94 -3.16
C SER A 20 5.89 9.98 -2.04
N GLU A 21 6.59 9.82 -0.90
CA GLU A 21 6.55 10.79 0.19
C GLU A 21 7.29 12.08 -0.18
N THR A 22 8.43 12.00 -0.86
CA THR A 22 9.12 13.19 -1.40
C THR A 22 8.22 13.91 -2.42
N LEU A 23 7.70 13.18 -3.41
CA LEU A 23 6.83 13.75 -4.44
C LEU A 23 5.57 14.42 -3.86
N ARG A 24 4.98 13.79 -2.82
CA ARG A 24 3.83 14.35 -2.10
C ARG A 24 4.15 15.72 -1.51
N ARG A 25 5.31 15.86 -0.85
CA ARG A 25 5.75 17.12 -0.23
C ARG A 25 6.01 18.19 -1.28
N ASP A 26 6.74 17.84 -2.34
CA ASP A 26 7.13 18.78 -3.40
C ASP A 26 5.92 19.35 -4.14
N LEU A 27 4.88 18.54 -4.35
CA LEU A 27 3.67 18.94 -5.07
C LEU A 27 2.54 19.44 -4.16
N GLY A 28 2.71 19.42 -2.84
CA GLY A 28 1.62 19.69 -1.89
C GLY A 28 0.44 18.72 -2.06
N ALA A 29 0.72 17.50 -2.50
CA ALA A 29 -0.29 16.52 -2.87
C ALA A 29 -0.74 15.66 -1.66
N VAL A 30 -1.74 14.82 -1.91
CA VAL A 30 -2.17 13.76 -0.99
C VAL A 30 -1.66 12.43 -1.52
N ARG A 31 -1.05 11.63 -0.65
CA ARG A 31 -0.56 10.28 -1.01
C ARG A 31 -1.59 9.24 -0.58
N PHE A 32 -1.95 8.38 -1.53
CA PHE A 32 -2.77 7.20 -1.30
C PHE A 32 -1.90 5.96 -1.38
N SER A 33 -1.97 5.10 -0.35
CA SER A 33 -1.23 3.84 -0.29
C SER A 33 -2.14 2.74 0.19
N ILE A 34 -2.30 1.71 -0.65
CA ILE A 34 -3.10 0.54 -0.32
C ILE A 34 -2.54 -0.20 0.90
N ASP A 35 -1.22 -0.23 1.07
CA ASP A 35 -0.57 -0.89 2.20
C ASP A 35 -0.93 -0.21 3.53
N GLU A 36 -0.96 1.13 3.54
CA GLU A 36 -1.33 1.89 4.74
C GLU A 36 -2.81 1.79 5.06
N TRP A 37 -3.65 1.82 4.03
CA TRP A 37 -5.08 1.61 4.20
C TRP A 37 -5.39 0.22 4.72
N ASN A 38 -4.74 -0.81 4.17
CA ASN A 38 -4.91 -2.19 4.65
C ASN A 38 -4.47 -2.34 6.11
N GLY A 39 -3.31 -1.77 6.45
CA GLY A 39 -2.81 -1.74 7.82
C GLY A 39 -3.79 -1.06 8.79
N ARG A 40 -4.38 0.06 8.38
CA ARG A 40 -5.24 0.87 9.26
C ARG A 40 -6.68 0.36 9.35
N LEU A 41 -7.23 -0.13 8.25
CA LEU A 41 -8.65 -0.49 8.14
C LEU A 41 -8.93 -1.95 8.46
N PHE A 42 -8.01 -2.87 8.11
CA PHE A 42 -8.30 -4.32 8.17
C PHE A 42 -7.38 -5.10 9.11
N PHE A 43 -6.17 -4.60 9.36
CA PHE A 43 -5.26 -5.28 10.30
C PHE A 43 -5.80 -5.38 11.73
N PRO A 44 -6.56 -4.39 12.26
CA PRO A 44 -7.21 -4.53 13.57
C PRO A 44 -8.22 -5.68 13.64
N ASP A 45 -8.84 -6.06 12.51
CA ASP A 45 -9.84 -7.12 12.44
C ASP A 45 -9.21 -8.52 12.32
N ARG A 46 -7.87 -8.60 12.27
CA ARG A 46 -7.16 -9.88 12.20
C ARG A 46 -7.45 -10.71 13.46
N HIS A 47 -7.84 -11.97 13.26
CA HIS A 47 -8.05 -12.89 14.38
C HIS A 47 -6.71 -13.09 15.13
N PRO A 48 -6.70 -13.10 16.48
CA PRO A 48 -5.47 -13.23 17.26
C PRO A 48 -4.64 -14.48 16.93
N THR A 49 -5.30 -15.55 16.46
CA THR A 49 -4.64 -16.81 16.07
C THR A 49 -4.30 -16.90 14.58
N SER A 50 -4.60 -15.88 13.77
CA SER A 50 -4.19 -15.87 12.36
C SER A 50 -2.66 -15.93 12.29
N ASP A 51 -2.11 -16.92 11.60
CA ASP A 51 -0.68 -17.13 11.47
C ASP A 51 -0.12 -16.57 10.15
N PHE A 52 1.15 -16.84 9.86
CA PHE A 52 1.78 -16.44 8.61
C PHE A 52 1.10 -17.07 7.39
N ASN A 53 0.69 -18.34 7.47
CA ASN A 53 0.06 -19.04 6.34
C ASN A 53 -1.26 -18.38 5.95
N TRP A 54 -2.09 -18.04 6.94
CA TRP A 54 -3.34 -17.29 6.73
C TRP A 54 -3.10 -15.94 6.03
N PHE A 55 -2.03 -15.23 6.41
CA PHE A 55 -1.68 -13.95 5.80
C PHE A 55 -1.15 -14.14 4.37
N TYR A 56 -0.23 -15.08 4.19
CA TYR A 56 0.43 -15.32 2.91
C TYR A 56 -0.54 -15.79 1.83
N GLU A 57 -1.52 -16.63 2.17
CA GLU A 57 -2.57 -17.05 1.25
C GLU A 57 -3.32 -15.86 0.65
N ARG A 58 -3.62 -14.83 1.46
CA ARG A 58 -4.31 -13.62 0.99
C ARG A 58 -3.43 -12.78 0.08
N VAL A 59 -2.15 -12.65 0.41
CA VAL A 59 -1.16 -11.99 -0.47
C VAL A 59 -1.12 -12.67 -1.83
N GLN A 60 -1.11 -14.01 -1.87
CA GLN A 60 -1.10 -14.76 -3.13
C GLN A 60 -2.36 -14.51 -3.97
N ARG A 61 -3.55 -14.43 -3.35
CA ARG A 61 -4.79 -14.07 -4.07
C ARG A 61 -4.69 -12.69 -4.73
N SER A 62 -4.06 -11.72 -4.07
CA SER A 62 -3.83 -10.39 -4.64
C SER A 62 -2.78 -10.39 -5.76
N CYS A 63 -1.74 -11.21 -5.66
CA CYS A 63 -0.73 -11.34 -6.72
C CYS A 63 -1.20 -12.11 -7.96
N ALA A 64 -2.28 -12.88 -7.85
CA ALA A 64 -2.85 -13.67 -8.93
C ALA A 64 -3.89 -12.89 -9.79
N GLN A 65 -4.22 -11.66 -9.43
CA GLN A 65 -5.08 -10.75 -10.20
C GLN A 65 -4.25 -9.89 -11.16
#